data_AF-A0A8T4QML8-F1
#
_entry.id   AF-A0A8T4QML8-F1
#
_cell.length_a   1.000
_cell.length_b   1.000
_cell.length_c   1.000
_cell.angle_alpha   90.00
_cell.angle_beta   90.00
_cell.angle_gamma   90.00
#
_symmetry.space_group_name_H-M   'P 1'
#
loop_
_entity.id
_entity.type
_entity.pdbx_description
1 polymer ?
#
loop_
_entity_poly.entity_id
_entity_poly.type
_entity_poly.pdbx_seq_one_letter_code
_entity_poly.pdbx_strand_id
1 'polypeptide(L)'
;MVHIIIISITTVIFGIASLLLISRARNRLSEGSIRKYMDNFAICLAFIVIFSVWQTARSIFGISIDVEDLSTYPEYIFIVFAYVAFVVASFRVMKISEEFGFKEDGRKIVQIIKENPSTQKTRRTKK
;
A
#
# COMPACT_ATOMS: atom_id res chain seq x y z
N MET A 1 -6.58 -20.04 23.13
CA MET A 1 -6.05 -20.69 21.89
C MET A 1 -7.00 -20.57 20.72
N VAL A 2 -8.27 -21.01 20.83
CA VAL A 2 -9.25 -20.98 19.73
C VAL A 2 -9.39 -19.59 19.05
N HIS A 3 -9.50 -18.51 19.82
CA HIS A 3 -9.61 -17.15 19.26
C HIS A 3 -8.40 -16.73 18.42
N ILE A 4 -7.19 -17.10 18.81
CA ILE A 4 -5.95 -16.75 18.09
C ILE A 4 -5.89 -17.49 16.76
N ILE A 5 -6.28 -18.78 16.77
CA ILE A 5 -6.36 -19.61 15.56
C ILE A 5 -7.40 -19.01 14.59
N ILE A 6 -8.60 -18.66 15.07
CA ILE A 6 -9.65 -18.03 14.25
C ILE A 6 -9.14 -16.73 13.61
N ILE A 7 -8.57 -15.82 14.41
CA ILE A 7 -8.01 -14.55 13.91
C ILE A 7 -6.98 -14.83 12.81
N SER A 8 -6.04 -15.75 13.06
CA SER A 8 -4.97 -16.07 12.10
C SER A 8 -5.51 -16.61 10.77
N ILE A 9 -6.50 -17.52 10.81
CA ILE A 9 -7.16 -18.07 9.62
C ILE A 9 -7.92 -16.96 8.88
N THR A 10 -8.68 -16.13 9.59
CA THR A 10 -9.42 -15.03 8.99
C THR A 10 -8.47 -14.04 8.31
N THR A 11 -7.34 -13.70 8.92
CA THR A 11 -6.31 -12.84 8.31
C THR A 11 -5.77 -13.43 7.01
N VAL A 12 -5.48 -14.73 6.96
CA VAL A 12 -5.01 -15.40 5.74
C VAL A 12 -6.07 -15.35 4.63
N ILE A 13 -7.35 -15.61 4.95
CA ILE A 13 -8.45 -15.56 3.98
C ILE A 13 -8.57 -14.16 3.38
N PHE A 14 -8.59 -13.12 4.21
CA PHE A 14 -8.66 -11.74 3.72
C PHE A 14 -7.44 -11.36 2.90
N GLY A 15 -6.24 -11.77 3.32
CA GLY A 15 -5.01 -11.52 2.58
C GLY A 15 -5.01 -12.14 1.19
N ILE A 16 -5.43 -13.40 1.06
CA ILE A 16 -5.58 -14.08 -0.24
C ILE A 16 -6.65 -13.39 -1.10
N ALA A 17 -7.80 -13.06 -0.51
CA ALA A 17 -8.87 -12.36 -1.21
C ALA A 17 -8.38 -10.99 -1.75
N SER A 18 -7.62 -10.24 -0.95
CA SER A 18 -7.00 -8.98 -1.37
C SER A 18 -6.03 -9.17 -2.54
N LEU A 19 -5.21 -10.22 -2.56
CA LEU A 19 -4.32 -10.53 -3.68
C LEU A 19 -5.09 -10.82 -4.98
N LEU A 20 -6.19 -11.57 -4.89
CA LEU A 20 -7.05 -11.85 -6.05
C LEU A 20 -7.70 -10.57 -6.59
N LEU A 21 -8.22 -9.72 -5.70
CA LEU A 21 -8.80 -8.43 -6.08
C LEU A 21 -7.78 -7.52 -6.75
N ILE A 22 -6.55 -7.45 -6.21
CA ILE A 22 -5.50 -6.61 -6.79
C ILE A 22 -5.05 -7.13 -8.15
N SER A 23 -4.95 -8.45 -8.30
CA SER A 23 -4.62 -9.07 -9.58
C SER A 23 -5.68 -8.77 -10.62
N ARG A 24 -6.96 -8.85 -10.25
CA ARG A 24 -8.09 -8.50 -11.12
C ARG A 24 -8.12 -7.02 -11.48
N ALA A 25 -7.87 -6.14 -10.50
CA ALA A 25 -7.84 -4.70 -10.74
C ALA A 25 -6.63 -4.29 -11.60
N ARG A 26 -5.46 -4.91 -11.41
CA ARG A 26 -4.28 -4.71 -12.25
C ARG A 26 -4.55 -5.02 -13.71
N ASN A 27 -5.23 -6.14 -13.99
CA ASN A 27 -5.54 -6.55 -15.36
C ASN A 27 -6.51 -5.59 -16.08
N ARG A 28 -7.16 -4.69 -15.35
CA ARG A 28 -8.03 -3.63 -15.91
C ARG A 28 -7.29 -2.32 -16.17
N LEU A 29 -6.06 -2.19 -15.71
CA LEU A 29 -5.26 -0.98 -15.91
C LEU A 29 -4.42 -1.07 -17.18
N SER A 30 -4.39 0.03 -17.92
CA SER A 30 -3.40 0.24 -18.98
C SER A 30 -1.99 0.28 -18.41
N GLU A 31 -1.00 0.08 -19.28
CA GLU A 31 0.41 0.24 -18.87
C GLU A 31 0.67 1.69 -18.47
N GLY A 32 1.08 1.89 -17.21
CA GLY A 32 1.23 3.21 -16.62
C GLY A 32 1.79 3.17 -15.21
N SER A 33 1.95 4.34 -14.59
CA SER A 33 2.48 4.51 -13.23
C SER A 33 1.62 3.80 -12.18
N ILE A 34 0.29 3.83 -12.34
CA ILE A 34 -0.67 3.16 -11.44
C ILE A 34 -0.52 1.63 -11.51
N ARG A 35 -0.34 1.05 -12.70
CA ARG A 35 -0.14 -0.40 -12.85
C ARG A 35 1.15 -0.86 -12.15
N LYS A 36 2.24 -0.10 -12.31
CA LYS A 36 3.52 -0.34 -11.61
C LYS A 36 3.41 -0.20 -10.09
N TYR A 37 2.62 0.76 -9.61
CA TYR A 37 2.31 0.87 -8.18
C TYR A 37 1.55 -0.36 -7.67
N MET A 38 0.53 -0.80 -8.41
CA MET A 38 -0.23 -1.99 -8.05
C MET A 38 0.61 -3.26 -8.02
N ASP A 39 1.57 -3.42 -8.93
CA ASP A 39 2.52 -4.54 -8.88
C ASP A 39 3.39 -4.52 -7.62
N ASN A 40 3.96 -3.37 -7.27
CA ASN A 40 4.75 -3.22 -6.03
C ASN A 40 3.91 -3.46 -4.78
N PHE A 41 2.68 -2.96 -4.77
CA PHE A 41 1.74 -3.20 -3.67
C PHE A 41 1.33 -4.68 -3.57
N ALA A 42 1.12 -5.36 -4.70
CA ALA A 42 0.83 -6.79 -4.73
C ALA A 42 1.97 -7.64 -4.16
N ILE A 43 3.22 -7.30 -4.50
CA ILE A 43 4.43 -7.94 -3.93
C ILE A 43 4.47 -7.75 -2.41
N CYS A 44 4.22 -6.53 -1.94
CA CYS A 44 4.15 -6.25 -0.51
C CYS A 44 3.08 -7.09 0.19
N LEU A 45 1.88 -7.13 -0.38
CA LEU A 45 0.77 -7.90 0.14
C LEU A 45 1.08 -9.40 0.13
N ALA A 46 1.80 -9.91 -0.87
CA ALA A 46 2.21 -11.30 -0.94
C ALA A 46 3.16 -11.67 0.22
N PHE A 47 4.12 -10.82 0.55
CA PHE A 47 4.99 -11.03 1.72
C PHE A 47 4.22 -11.06 3.04
N ILE A 48 3.24 -10.17 3.20
CA ILE A 48 2.37 -10.14 4.38
C ILE A 48 1.54 -11.44 4.47
N VAL A 49 0.98 -11.90 3.34
CA VAL A 49 0.21 -13.15 3.31
C VAL A 49 1.08 -14.35 3.65
N ILE A 50 2.31 -14.44 3.12
CA ILE A 50 3.26 -15.51 3.44
C ILE A 50 3.59 -15.49 4.94
N PHE A 51 3.86 -14.29 5.50
CA PHE A 51 4.06 -14.10 6.93
C PHE A 51 2.86 -14.59 7.75
N SER A 52 1.63 -14.21 7.36
CA SER A 52 0.41 -14.63 8.06
C SER A 52 0.17 -16.14 7.96
N VAL A 53 0.44 -16.77 6.81
CA VAL A 53 0.33 -18.23 6.62
C VAL A 53 1.34 -18.94 7.52
N TRP A 54 2.59 -18.48 7.56
CA TRP A 54 3.62 -19.05 8.42
C TRP A 54 3.25 -18.94 9.91
N GLN A 55 2.78 -17.78 10.35
CA GLN A 55 2.35 -17.57 11.73
C GLN A 55 1.16 -18.47 12.09
N THR A 56 0.21 -18.64 11.17
CA THR A 56 -0.94 -19.54 11.35
C THR A 56 -0.49 -20.99 11.45
N ALA A 57 0.44 -21.43 10.59
CA ALA A 57 1.00 -22.78 10.65
C ALA A 57 1.70 -23.03 11.99
N ARG A 58 2.56 -22.12 12.46
CA ARG A 58 3.23 -22.27 13.77
C ARG A 58 2.22 -22.37 14.91
N SER A 59 1.18 -21.53 14.89
CA SER A 59 0.11 -21.51 15.88
C SER A 59 -0.66 -22.84 15.94
N ILE A 60 -0.92 -23.47 14.80
CA ILE A 60 -1.65 -24.74 14.70
C ILE A 60 -0.77 -25.94 15.09
N PHE A 61 0.47 -25.98 14.60
CA PHE A 61 1.38 -27.11 14.84
C PHE A 61 2.03 -27.06 16.23
N GLY A 62 1.80 -26.01 17.02
CA GLY A 62 2.33 -25.88 18.37
C GLY A 62 3.86 -25.89 18.39
N ILE A 63 4.51 -25.44 17.31
CA ILE A 63 5.97 -25.38 17.20
C ILE A 63 6.45 -24.22 18.07
N SER A 64 6.56 -24.48 19.38
CA SER A 64 7.20 -23.63 20.37
C SER A 64 8.70 -23.87 20.29
N ILE A 65 9.39 -23.10 19.45
CA ILE A 65 10.84 -23.15 19.43
C ILE A 65 11.31 -22.19 20.51
N ASP A 66 11.98 -22.75 21.52
CA ASP A 66 12.56 -22.02 22.64
C ASP A 66 13.49 -20.90 22.15
N VAL A 67 13.47 -19.80 22.88
CA VAL A 67 13.76 -18.42 22.46
C VAL A 67 15.28 -18.13 22.33
N GLU A 68 16.15 -19.14 22.28
CA GLU A 68 17.59 -18.91 22.41
C GLU A 68 18.33 -18.73 21.07
N ASP A 69 17.75 -19.10 19.93
CA ASP A 69 18.45 -19.03 18.65
C ASP A 69 17.85 -17.98 17.69
N LEU A 70 18.61 -16.91 17.43
CA LEU A 70 18.31 -15.85 16.45
C LEU A 70 18.07 -16.38 15.02
N SER A 71 18.43 -17.64 14.75
CA SER A 71 18.21 -18.32 13.47
C SER A 71 16.75 -18.79 13.24
N THR A 72 15.88 -18.69 14.26
CA THR A 72 14.64 -19.49 14.29
C THR A 72 13.36 -18.79 13.81
N TYR A 73 13.45 -17.54 13.36
CA TYR A 73 12.27 -16.74 13.04
C TYR A 73 12.29 -16.22 11.60
N PRO A 74 12.11 -17.12 10.60
CA PRO A 74 12.02 -16.73 9.19
C PRO A 74 10.88 -15.73 8.94
N GLU A 75 9.89 -15.62 9.83
CA GLU A 75 8.85 -14.59 9.74
C GLU A 75 9.38 -13.15 9.74
N TYR A 76 10.44 -12.86 10.48
CA TYR A 76 10.97 -11.50 10.55
C TYR A 76 11.68 -11.13 9.23
N ILE A 77 12.18 -12.12 8.50
CA ILE A 77 12.72 -11.88 7.15
C ILE A 77 11.59 -11.42 6.23
N PHE A 78 10.44 -12.11 6.25
CA PHE A 78 9.29 -11.73 5.43
C PHE A 78 8.73 -10.35 5.78
N ILE A 79 8.68 -9.99 7.07
CA ILE A 79 8.17 -8.66 7.46
C ILE A 79 9.14 -7.54 7.04
N VAL A 80 10.45 -7.77 7.14
CA VAL A 80 11.46 -6.81 6.64
C VAL A 80 11.30 -6.58 5.14
N PHE A 81 11.13 -7.65 4.35
CA PHE A 81 10.88 -7.51 2.91
C PHE A 81 9.55 -6.81 2.62
N ALA A 82 8.50 -7.05 3.41
CA ALA A 82 7.25 -6.31 3.28
C ALA A 82 7.45 -4.81 3.53
N TYR A 83 8.21 -4.42 4.57
CA TYR A 83 8.51 -3.01 4.83
C TYR A 83 9.32 -2.36 3.71
N VAL A 84 10.32 -3.05 3.16
CA VAL A 84 11.08 -2.56 2.00
C VAL A 84 10.14 -2.37 0.79
N ALA A 85 9.26 -3.33 0.53
CA ALA A 85 8.28 -3.22 -0.55
C ALA A 85 7.31 -2.05 -0.33
N PHE A 86 6.87 -1.80 0.91
CA PHE A 86 6.06 -0.64 1.26
C PHE A 86 6.77 0.67 0.98
N VAL A 87 8.05 0.81 1.34
CA VAL A 87 8.83 2.01 1.04
C VAL A 87 8.84 2.28 -0.47
N VAL A 88 9.08 1.25 -1.28
CA VAL A 88 9.05 1.36 -2.75
C VAL A 88 7.64 1.72 -3.27
N ALA A 89 6.59 1.13 -2.70
CA ALA A 89 5.21 1.46 -3.05
C ALA A 89 4.87 2.92 -2.70
N SER A 90 5.27 3.42 -1.53
CA SER A 90 5.09 4.81 -1.11
C SER A 90 5.78 5.80 -2.04
N PHE A 91 7.00 5.51 -2.49
CA PHE A 91 7.68 6.33 -3.51
C PHE A 91 6.90 6.39 -4.83
N ARG A 92 6.24 5.30 -5.24
CA ARG A 92 5.38 5.29 -6.43
C ARG A 92 4.11 6.12 -6.23
N VAL A 93 3.50 6.08 -5.05
CA VAL A 93 2.35 6.97 -4.73
C VAL A 93 2.76 8.42 -4.83
N MET A 94 3.94 8.77 -4.32
CA MET A 94 4.48 10.13 -4.46
C MET A 94 4.60 10.53 -5.94
N LYS A 95 5.15 9.67 -6.80
CA LYS A 95 5.24 9.93 -8.25
C LYS A 95 3.87 10.08 -8.91
N ILE A 96 2.91 9.22 -8.58
CA ILE A 96 1.53 9.33 -9.07
C ILE A 96 0.91 10.66 -8.61
N SER A 97 1.17 11.09 -7.37
CA SER A 97 0.68 12.39 -6.87
C SER A 97 1.35 13.58 -7.55
N GLU A 98 2.55 13.42 -8.11
CA GLU A 98 3.18 14.46 -8.94
C GLU A 98 2.58 14.51 -10.34
N GLU A 99 2.25 13.34 -10.92
CA GLU A 99 1.66 13.21 -12.26
C GLU A 99 0.18 13.62 -12.31
N PHE A 100 -0.60 13.25 -11.29
CA PHE A 100 -2.05 13.47 -11.22
C PHE A 100 -2.46 14.51 -10.19
N GLY A 101 -1.56 14.87 -9.26
CA GLY A 101 -1.84 15.94 -8.32
C GLY A 101 -1.58 17.29 -8.96
N PHE A 102 -2.51 18.21 -8.73
CA PHE A 102 -2.63 19.59 -9.22
C PHE A 102 -1.41 20.51 -8.99
N LYS A 103 -0.17 20.02 -8.93
CA LYS A 103 1.03 20.85 -8.81
C LYS A 103 1.22 21.71 -10.05
N GLU A 104 0.89 21.19 -11.23
CA GLU A 104 0.89 21.97 -12.48
C GLU A 104 -0.36 22.82 -12.64
N ASP A 105 -1.55 22.29 -12.34
CA ASP A 105 -2.81 23.05 -12.43
C ASP A 105 -2.91 24.16 -11.38
N GLY A 106 -2.43 23.91 -10.16
CA GLY A 106 -2.32 24.90 -9.10
C GLY A 106 -1.33 26.01 -9.45
N ARG A 107 -0.21 25.69 -10.12
CA ARG A 107 0.73 26.70 -10.64
C ARG A 107 0.11 27.54 -11.75
N LYS A 108 -0.64 26.93 -12.68
CA LYS A 108 -1.37 27.65 -13.73
C LYS A 108 -2.47 28.54 -13.15
N ILE A 109 -3.23 28.06 -12.16
CA ILE A 109 -4.25 28.85 -11.46
C ILE A 109 -3.60 30.03 -10.73
N VAL A 110 -2.47 29.82 -10.06
CA VAL A 110 -1.72 30.90 -9.40
C VAL A 110 -1.17 31.90 -10.41
N GLN A 111 -0.67 31.46 -11.56
CA GLN A 111 -0.24 32.36 -12.65
C GLN A 111 -1.41 33.16 -13.22
N ILE A 112 -2.55 32.54 -13.52
CA ILE A 112 -3.75 33.22 -14.04
C ILE A 112 -4.28 34.25 -13.02
N ILE A 113 -4.27 33.93 -11.73
CA ILE A 113 -4.66 34.87 -10.66
C ILE A 113 -3.68 36.05 -10.55
N LYS A 114 -2.38 35.80 -10.76
CA LYS A 114 -1.33 36.81 -10.67
C LYS A 114 -1.28 37.73 -11.90
N GLU A 115 -1.63 37.20 -13.08
CA GLU A 115 -1.70 37.94 -14.35
C GLU A 115 -3.02 38.72 -14.52
N ASN A 116 -4.11 38.33 -13.83
CA ASN A 116 -5.40 39.02 -13.88
C ASN A 116 -5.93 39.38 -12.46
N PRO A 117 -5.33 40.36 -11.76
CA PRO A 117 -5.80 40.79 -10.43
C PRO A 117 -7.17 41.49 -10.43
N SER A 118 -7.69 41.88 -11.61
CA SER A 118 -8.95 42.62 -11.77
C SER A 118 -10.21 41.76 -11.52
N THR A 119 -10.14 40.44 -11.69
CA THR A 119 -11.26 39.52 -11.40
C THR A 119 -11.45 39.26 -9.89
N GLN A 120 -10.45 39.54 -9.06
CA GLN A 120 -10.56 39.39 -7.60
C GLN A 120 -11.28 40.57 -6.94
N LYS A 121 -11.21 41.78 -7.52
CA LYS A 121 -11.93 42.95 -7.01
C LYS A 121 -13.44 42.84 -7.20
N THR A 122 -13.92 42.33 -8.33
CA THR A 122 -15.37 42.24 -8.64
C THR A 122 -16.15 41.26 -7.77
N ARG A 123 -15.48 40.26 -7.17
CA ARG A 123 -16.13 39.29 -6.26
C ARG A 123 -16.23 39.74 -4.81
N ARG A 124 -15.43 40.72 -4.36
CA ARG A 124 -15.51 41.24 -2.98
C ARG A 124 -16.55 42.33 -2.78
N THR A 125 -17.02 42.97 -3.86
CA THR A 125 -18.03 44.04 -3.80
C THR A 125 -19.48 43.55 -3.87
N LYS A 126 -19.71 42.23 -3.94
CA LYS A 126 -21.05 41.61 -3.94
C LYS A 126 -21.35 40.80 -2.67
N LYS A 127 -20.68 41.10 -1.55
CA LYS A 127 -20.99 40.52 -0.24
C LYS A 127 -21.43 41.60 0.72
#